data_AF-A0A1J8QKV4-F1
#
_entry.id   AF-A0A1J8QKV4-F1
#
_cell.length_a   1.000
_cell.length_b   1.000
_cell.length_c   1.000
_cell.angle_alpha   90.00
_cell.angle_beta   90.00
_cell.angle_gamma   90.00
#
_symmetry.space_group_name_H-M   'P 1'
#
loop_
_entity.id
_entity.type
_entity.pdbx_description
1 polymer ?
#
loop_
_entity_poly.entity_id
_entity_poly.type
_entity_poly.pdbx_seq_one_letter_code
_entity_poly.pdbx_strand_id
1 'polypeptide(L)'
;MDCILHLFDLSEYIEGQVQKPDPENKNAHETWRRHDNIARFLISINIRDEEMPHIYESSPAADMWRNLSAVHEAMTWQATMDGLRALVRAKWVPRERSLPEHFNEMKRLNDKLLQLGLMGPFHRALYGNWH
;
A
#
# COMPACT_ATOMS: atom_id res chain seq x y z
N MET A 1 3.44 -7.86 -3.94
CA MET A 1 3.14 -9.22 -3.45
C MET A 1 2.23 -9.99 -4.40
N ASP A 2 1.40 -9.31 -5.20
CA ASP A 2 0.36 -9.96 -6.03
C ASP A 2 0.86 -11.08 -6.97
N CYS A 3 2.06 -10.95 -7.55
CA CYS A 3 2.56 -11.95 -8.51
C CYS A 3 2.68 -13.38 -7.94
N ILE A 4 3.09 -13.56 -6.69
CA ILE A 4 3.27 -14.92 -6.14
C ILE A 4 1.92 -15.53 -5.71
N LEU A 5 1.00 -14.72 -5.18
CA LEU A 5 -0.32 -15.20 -4.76
C LEU A 5 -1.19 -15.55 -5.98
N HIS A 6 -1.06 -14.80 -7.08
CA HIS A 6 -1.67 -15.13 -8.36
C HIS A 6 -1.10 -16.42 -8.98
N LEU A 7 0.21 -16.69 -8.84
CA LEU A 7 0.82 -17.91 -9.37
C LEU A 7 0.22 -19.20 -8.75
N PHE A 8 -0.23 -19.12 -7.50
CA PHE A 8 -0.84 -20.24 -6.79
C PHE A 8 -2.38 -20.23 -6.80
N ASP A 9 -3.01 -19.34 -7.59
CA ASP A 9 -4.47 -19.14 -7.63
C ASP A 9 -5.09 -18.91 -6.23
N LEU A 10 -4.43 -18.08 -5.40
CA LEU A 10 -4.86 -17.80 -4.02
C LEU A 10 -5.57 -16.45 -3.85
N SER A 11 -5.77 -15.68 -4.92
CA SER A 11 -6.35 -14.33 -4.88
C SER A 11 -7.71 -14.29 -4.18
N GLU A 12 -8.61 -15.22 -4.52
CA GLU A 12 -9.95 -15.27 -3.94
C GLU A 12 -9.94 -15.61 -2.43
N TYR A 13 -8.90 -16.30 -1.96
CA TYR A 13 -8.73 -16.65 -0.54
C TYR A 13 -8.22 -15.46 0.28
N ILE A 14 -7.26 -14.69 -0.24
CA ILE A 14 -6.73 -13.50 0.45
C ILE A 14 -7.69 -12.29 0.35
N GLU A 15 -8.55 -12.25 -0.66
CA GLU A 15 -9.61 -11.25 -0.77
C GLU A 15 -10.84 -11.62 0.07
N GLY A 16 -10.88 -12.83 0.63
CA GLY A 16 -11.99 -13.32 1.44
C GLY A 16 -13.26 -13.67 0.66
N GLN A 17 -13.14 -13.83 -0.67
CA GLN A 17 -14.25 -14.25 -1.53
C GLN A 17 -14.64 -15.71 -1.26
N VAL A 18 -13.65 -16.57 -0.95
CA VAL A 18 -13.90 -17.96 -0.51
C VAL A 18 -14.10 -18.00 1.01
N GLN A 19 -15.35 -18.09 1.44
CA GLN A 19 -15.67 -18.19 2.87
C GLN A 19 -15.26 -19.52 3.48
N LYS A 20 -14.87 -19.47 4.76
CA LYS A 20 -14.54 -20.65 5.55
C LYS A 20 -15.74 -21.61 5.61
N PRO A 21 -15.65 -22.82 5.05
CA PRO A 21 -16.76 -23.77 5.05
C PRO A 21 -17.07 -24.31 6.45
N ASP A 22 -18.31 -24.75 6.62
CA ASP A 22 -18.75 -25.50 7.80
C ASP A 22 -17.80 -26.69 8.06
N PRO A 23 -17.27 -26.86 9.29
CA PRO A 23 -16.43 -27.99 9.66
C PRO A 23 -17.05 -29.37 9.38
N GLU A 24 -18.37 -29.47 9.36
CA GLU A 24 -19.08 -30.72 9.04
C GLU A 24 -18.93 -31.11 7.56
N ASN A 25 -18.70 -30.14 6.68
CA ASN A 25 -18.32 -30.41 5.29
C ASN A 25 -16.79 -30.59 5.18
N LYS A 26 -16.32 -31.75 5.64
CA LYS A 26 -14.89 -32.07 5.78
C LYS A 26 -14.06 -31.78 4.52
N ASN A 27 -14.54 -32.19 3.34
CA ASN A 27 -13.78 -32.02 2.09
C ASN A 27 -13.62 -30.54 1.72
N ALA A 28 -14.70 -29.76 1.78
CA ALA A 28 -14.63 -28.33 1.53
C ALA A 28 -13.75 -27.62 2.57
N HIS A 29 -13.90 -27.99 3.85
CA HIS A 29 -13.14 -27.43 4.95
C HIS A 29 -11.64 -27.70 4.84
N GLU A 30 -11.23 -28.94 4.51
CA GLU A 30 -9.83 -29.31 4.32
C GLU A 30 -9.21 -28.61 3.12
N THR A 31 -9.95 -28.51 2.02
CA THR A 31 -9.52 -27.79 0.81
C THR A 31 -9.30 -26.32 1.14
N TRP A 32 -10.28 -25.66 1.77
CA TRP A 32 -10.15 -24.27 2.19
C TRP A 32 -8.96 -24.07 3.12
N ARG A 33 -8.83 -24.92 4.15
CA ARG A 33 -7.75 -24.85 5.14
C ARG A 33 -6.37 -24.98 4.49
N ARG A 34 -6.23 -25.85 3.48
CA ARG A 34 -4.96 -26.00 2.75
C ARG A 34 -4.57 -24.72 2.02
N HIS A 35 -5.50 -24.13 1.26
CA HIS A 35 -5.23 -22.89 0.51
C HIS A 35 -4.99 -21.71 1.46
N ASP A 36 -5.78 -21.59 2.53
CA ASP A 36 -5.58 -20.58 3.57
C ASP A 36 -4.18 -20.69 4.20
N ASN A 37 -3.73 -21.90 4.57
CA ASN A 37 -2.40 -22.10 5.14
C ASN A 37 -1.27 -21.75 4.15
N ILE A 38 -1.42 -22.08 2.86
CA ILE A 38 -0.41 -21.73 1.85
C ILE A 38 -0.36 -20.21 1.70
N ALA A 39 -1.51 -19.54 1.61
CA ALA A 39 -1.58 -18.08 1.51
C ALA A 39 -0.97 -17.40 2.75
N ARG A 40 -1.30 -17.86 3.96
CA ARG A 40 -0.72 -17.36 5.22
C ARG A 40 0.80 -17.48 5.22
N PHE A 41 1.32 -18.66 4.84
CA PHE A 41 2.76 -18.87 4.74
C PHE A 41 3.42 -17.91 3.73
N LEU A 42 2.84 -17.77 2.54
CA LEU A 42 3.36 -16.87 1.50
C LEU A 42 3.33 -15.40 1.96
N ILE A 43 2.29 -14.96 2.66
CA ILE A 43 2.24 -13.63 3.26
C ILE A 43 3.37 -13.48 4.28
N SER A 44 3.48 -14.40 5.25
CA SER A 44 4.46 -14.33 6.33
C SER A 44 5.92 -14.27 5.86
N ILE A 45 6.28 -14.97 4.77
CA ILE A 45 7.67 -14.94 4.25
C ILE A 45 7.97 -13.74 3.35
N ASN A 46 6.96 -12.97 2.93
CA ASN A 46 7.15 -11.84 2.02
C ASN A 46 6.97 -10.47 2.69
N ILE A 47 6.55 -10.42 3.95
CA ILE A 47 6.42 -9.18 4.71
C ILE A 47 7.74 -8.81 5.39
N ARG A 48 7.89 -7.53 5.73
CA ARG A 48 9.03 -7.03 6.50
C ARG A 48 8.80 -7.25 8.00
N ASP A 49 9.88 -7.26 8.78
CA ASP A 49 9.81 -7.43 10.24
C ASP A 49 8.95 -6.34 10.90
N GLU A 50 8.95 -5.11 10.35
CA GLU A 50 8.13 -4.01 10.87
C GLU A 50 6.62 -4.21 10.63
N GLU A 51 6.26 -5.07 9.67
CA GLU A 51 4.87 -5.37 9.32
C GLU A 51 4.31 -6.55 10.13
N MET A 52 5.19 -7.41 10.70
CA MET A 52 4.80 -8.57 11.51
C MET A 52 3.81 -8.26 12.64
N PRO A 53 3.97 -7.17 13.43
CA PRO A 53 3.04 -6.88 14.53
C PRO A 53 1.59 -6.63 14.09
N HIS A 54 1.36 -6.35 12.80
CA HIS A 54 0.03 -6.09 12.24
C HIS A 54 -0.67 -7.37 11.76
N ILE A 55 0.01 -8.51 11.87
CA ILE A 55 -0.47 -9.81 11.45
C ILE A 55 -0.58 -10.72 12.67
N TYR A 56 -1.78 -11.24 12.92
CA TYR A 56 -1.96 -12.28 13.94
C TYR A 56 -1.69 -13.65 13.34
N GLU A 57 -0.74 -14.41 13.92
CA GLU A 57 -0.34 -15.73 13.42
C GLU A 57 -1.51 -16.72 13.31
N SER A 58 -2.60 -16.55 14.05
CA SER A 58 -3.78 -17.43 14.02
C SER A 58 -4.92 -16.96 13.09
N SER A 59 -4.78 -15.79 12.46
CA SER A 59 -5.79 -15.24 11.57
C SER A 59 -5.83 -15.95 10.21
N PRO A 60 -7.02 -16.06 9.58
CA PRO A 60 -7.13 -16.40 8.16
C PRO A 60 -6.30 -15.48 7.27
N ALA A 61 -5.86 -15.98 6.12
CA ALA A 61 -5.06 -15.22 5.15
C ALA A 61 -5.75 -13.91 4.74
N ALA A 62 -7.08 -13.93 4.60
CA ALA A 62 -7.87 -12.75 4.26
C ALA A 62 -7.75 -11.62 5.29
N ASP A 63 -7.75 -11.98 6.58
CA ASP A 63 -7.62 -10.99 7.65
C ASP A 63 -6.18 -10.45 7.71
N MET A 64 -5.18 -11.30 7.50
CA MET A 64 -3.79 -10.88 7.38
C MET A 64 -3.59 -9.89 6.23
N TRP A 65 -4.14 -10.21 5.05
CA TRP A 65 -4.08 -9.37 3.86
C TRP A 65 -4.79 -8.03 4.05
N ARG A 66 -5.99 -8.03 4.65
CA ARG A 66 -6.74 -6.81 4.96
C ARG A 66 -5.96 -5.89 5.90
N ASN A 67 -5.37 -6.45 6.96
CA ASN A 67 -4.61 -5.65 7.92
C ASN A 67 -3.36 -5.05 7.28
N LEU A 68 -2.61 -5.83 6.50
CA LEU A 68 -1.45 -5.33 5.75
C LEU A 68 -1.84 -4.23 4.76
N SER A 69 -2.93 -4.44 4.00
CA SER A 69 -3.44 -3.45 3.05
C SER A 69 -3.76 -2.13 3.76
N ALA A 70 -4.45 -2.20 4.92
CA ALA A 70 -4.75 -1.02 5.72
C ALA A 70 -3.49 -0.29 6.23
N VAL A 71 -2.45 -1.03 6.63
CA VAL A 71 -1.16 -0.46 7.05
C VAL A 71 -0.47 0.24 5.87
N HIS A 72 -0.41 -0.41 4.71
CA HIS A 72 0.18 0.18 3.51
C HIS A 72 -0.57 1.42 3.02
N GLU A 73 -1.91 1.40 3.06
CA GLU A 73 -2.74 2.57 2.74
C GLU A 73 -2.48 3.71 3.73
N ALA A 74 -2.44 3.44 5.03
CA ALA A 74 -2.15 4.44 6.05
C ALA A 74 -0.75 5.05 5.89
N MET A 75 0.26 4.23 5.60
CA MET A 75 1.62 4.69 5.33
C MET A 75 1.67 5.57 4.07
N THR A 76 0.97 5.17 3.01
CA THR A 76 0.89 5.93 1.75
C THR A 76 0.21 7.28 1.97
N TRP A 77 -0.87 7.31 2.74
CA TRP A 77 -1.57 8.54 3.13
C TRP A 77 -0.71 9.46 3.98
N GLN A 78 0.02 8.91 4.96
CA GLN A 78 0.92 9.70 5.80
C GLN A 78 2.06 10.32 4.98
N ALA A 79 2.73 9.52 4.14
CA ALA A 79 3.80 9.99 3.25
C ALA A 79 3.32 11.09 2.29
N THR A 80 2.09 10.94 1.80
CA THR A 80 1.39 11.94 0.99
C THR A 80 1.19 13.25 1.75
N MET A 81 0.62 13.20 2.97
CA MET A 81 0.37 14.38 3.78
C MET A 81 1.67 15.10 4.17
N ASP A 82 2.73 14.35 4.46
CA ASP A 82 4.03 14.93 4.78
C ASP A 82 4.68 15.59 3.55
N GLY A 83 4.54 15.01 2.36
CA GLY A 83 4.94 15.63 1.10
C GLY A 83 4.20 16.93 0.82
N LEU A 84 2.88 16.96 1.01
CA LEU A 84 2.07 18.17 0.86
C LEU A 84 2.48 19.26 1.86
N ARG A 85 2.68 18.90 3.14
CA ARG A 85 3.16 19.84 4.15
C ARG A 85 4.54 20.39 3.81
N ALA A 86 5.45 19.55 3.33
CA ALA A 86 6.79 19.97 2.91
C ALA A 86 6.72 20.97 1.75
N LEU A 87 5.87 20.71 0.76
CA LEU A 87 5.66 21.60 -0.38
C LEU A 87 5.05 22.96 0.04
N VAL A 88 4.09 22.95 0.96
CA VAL A 88 3.54 24.20 1.53
C VAL A 88 4.60 25.00 2.28
N ARG A 89 5.44 24.35 3.09
CA ARG A 89 6.55 25.02 3.81
C ARG A 89 7.60 25.56 2.84
N ALA A 90 7.89 24.81 1.79
CA ALA A 90 8.85 25.20 0.76
C ALA A 90 8.27 26.19 -0.27
N LYS A 91 7.06 26.72 -0.07
CA LYS A 91 6.48 27.76 -0.95
C LYS A 91 7.30 29.06 -0.98
N TRP A 92 8.12 29.31 0.05
CA TRP A 92 8.91 30.52 0.18
C TRP A 92 10.39 30.22 0.00
N VAL A 93 11.08 31.01 -0.84
CA VAL A 93 12.53 30.92 -1.04
C VAL A 93 13.23 31.44 0.23
N PRO A 94 13.99 30.60 0.97
CA PRO A 94 14.78 31.07 2.10
C PRO A 94 15.82 32.09 1.64
N ARG A 95 16.09 33.14 2.42
CA ARG A 95 17.06 34.20 2.08
C ARG A 95 18.47 33.69 1.77
N GLU A 96 18.82 32.52 2.30
CA GLU A 96 20.15 31.91 2.20
C GLU A 96 20.24 30.84 1.10
N ARG A 97 19.13 30.47 0.45
CA ARG A 97 19.10 29.40 -0.55
C ARG A 97 19.01 29.99 -1.95
N SER A 98 19.76 29.43 -2.90
CA SER A 98 19.66 29.85 -4.30
C SER A 98 18.32 29.44 -4.92
N LEU A 99 17.82 30.25 -5.86
CA LEU A 99 16.59 29.95 -6.61
C LEU A 99 16.63 28.57 -7.32
N PRO A 100 17.73 28.15 -7.97
CA PRO A 100 17.81 26.83 -8.61
C PRO A 100 17.70 25.66 -7.63
N GLU A 101 18.39 25.72 -6.49
CA GLU A 101 18.31 24.67 -5.45
C GLU A 101 16.90 24.58 -4.87
N HIS A 102 16.26 25.72 -4.66
CA HIS A 102 14.89 25.79 -4.19
C HIS A 102 13.91 25.16 -5.21
N PHE A 103 14.07 25.48 -6.49
CA PHE A 103 13.23 24.93 -7.56
C PHE A 103 13.41 23.41 -7.71
N ASN A 104 14.64 22.91 -7.62
CA ASN A 104 14.92 21.48 -7.66
C ASN A 104 14.26 20.73 -6.50
N GLU A 105 14.27 21.29 -5.30
CA GLU A 105 13.61 20.68 -4.14
C GLU A 105 12.09 20.65 -4.30
N MET A 106 11.49 21.75 -4.77
CA MET A 106 10.05 21.80 -5.07
C MET A 106 9.65 20.79 -6.14
N LYS A 107 10.45 20.66 -7.21
CA LYS A 107 10.24 19.66 -8.26
C LYS A 107 10.32 18.24 -7.71
N ARG A 108 11.35 17.93 -6.92
CA ARG A 108 11.54 16.62 -6.28
C ARG A 108 10.35 16.23 -5.38
N LEU A 109 9.85 17.18 -4.58
CA LEU A 109 8.66 16.95 -3.74
C LEU A 109 7.40 16.71 -4.57
N ASN A 110 7.22 17.46 -5.65
CA ASN A 110 6.09 17.28 -6.56
C ASN A 110 6.15 15.93 -7.31
N ASP A 111 7.33 15.53 -7.78
CA ASP A 111 7.54 14.24 -8.46
C ASP A 111 7.28 13.07 -7.50
N LYS A 112 7.68 13.21 -6.22
CA LYS A 112 7.36 12.21 -5.18
C LYS A 112 5.85 12.09 -4.94
N LEU A 113 5.10 13.19 -4.95
CA LEU A 113 3.63 13.16 -4.82
C LEU A 113 2.96 12.50 -6.04
N LEU A 114 3.48 12.72 -7.25
CA LEU A 114 3.00 12.06 -8.47
C LEU A 114 3.21 10.55 -8.43
N GLN A 115 4.37 10.08 -7.93
CA GLN A 115 4.65 8.65 -7.76
C GLN A 115 3.72 7.97 -6.74
N LEU A 116 3.18 8.72 -5.78
CA LEU A 116 2.23 8.24 -4.78
C LEU A 116 0.77 8.29 -5.29
N GLY A 117 0.54 8.59 -6.58
CA GLY A 117 -0.79 8.55 -7.19
C GLY A 117 -1.62 9.83 -7.05
N LEU A 118 -1.06 10.92 -6.51
CA LEU A 118 -1.72 12.22 -6.48
C LEU A 118 -1.26 13.10 -7.65
N MET A 119 -2.20 13.65 -8.43
CA MET A 119 -1.91 14.78 -9.32
C MET A 119 -1.44 15.98 -8.49
N GLY A 120 -0.12 16.22 -8.49
CA GLY A 120 0.50 17.32 -7.76
C GLY A 120 -0.02 18.69 -8.21
N PRO A 121 0.04 19.71 -7.33
CA PRO A 121 -0.43 21.06 -7.65
C PRO A 121 0.28 21.69 -8.87
N PHE A 122 1.52 21.31 -9.16
CA PHE A 122 2.22 21.75 -10.38
C PHE A 122 1.67 21.09 -11.65
N HIS A 123 1.24 19.83 -11.58
CA HIS A 123 0.61 19.17 -12.73
C HIS A 123 -0.74 19.81 -13.05
N ARG A 124 -1.50 20.19 -12.02
CA ARG A 124 -2.77 20.94 -12.16
C ARG A 124 -2.53 22.37 -12.70
N ALA A 125 -1.43 23.02 -12.31
CA ALA A 125 -1.06 24.34 -12.83
C ALA A 125 -0.49 24.32 -14.26
N LEU A 126 0.19 23.24 -14.67
CA LEU A 126 0.80 23.09 -16.00
C LEU A 126 -0.15 22.46 -17.04
N TYR A 127 -1.08 21.61 -16.63
CA TYR A 127 -1.94 20.83 -17.53
C TYR A 127 -3.44 20.99 -17.25
N GLY A 128 -3.85 21.75 -16.23
CA GLY A 128 -5.24 21.83 -15.78
C GLY A 128 -6.10 22.95 -16.39
N ASN A 129 -5.65 23.63 -17.45
CA ASN A 129 -6.45 24.61 -18.18
C ASN A 129 -6.49 24.29 -19.68
N TRP A 130 -7.12 23.17 -20.03
CA TRP A 130 -7.73 22.97 -21.35
C TRP A 130 -9.02 22.19 -21.13
N HIS A 131 -10.08 22.90 -20.76
CA HIS A 131 -11.47 22.71 -21.21
C HIS A 131 -12.31 23.88 -20.70
#